data_AF-A0A1G6BGI6-F1
#
_entry.id   AF-A0A1G6BGI6-F1
#
_cell.length_a   1.000
_cell.length_b   1.000
_cell.length_c   1.000
_cell.angle_alpha   90.00
_cell.angle_beta   90.00
_cell.angle_gamma   90.00
#
_symmetry.space_group_name_H-M   'P 1'
#
loop_
_entity.id
_entity.type
_entity.pdbx_description
1 polymer ?
#
loop_
_entity_poly.entity_id
_entity_poly.type
_entity_poly.pdbx_seq_one_letter_code
_entity_poly.pdbx_strand_id
1 'polypeptide(L)'
;MYIDYMNYARVREFHLLILVAWIIPYFSILDFPQLITPFFVTLGFIIYDLVKSKGYFPYNKYVITIIWTNLVGIALSTAIYVSGYVNDPYVSVGPEMGLFFAGIMDAIYLVLLAVCIAGGFIILFVKNKMA
;
A
#
# COMPACT_ATOMS: atom_id res chain seq x y z
N MET A 1 26.75 -10.01 13.79
CA MET A 1 26.14 -8.70 13.50
C MET A 1 25.98 -8.37 12.00
N TYR A 2 26.43 -9.23 11.06
CA TYR A 2 26.28 -9.01 9.60
C TYR A 2 25.07 -9.74 8.97
N ILE A 3 24.57 -10.78 9.65
CA ILE A 3 23.47 -11.65 9.16
C ILE A 3 22.10 -10.95 9.23
N ASP A 4 21.92 -9.96 10.11
CA ASP A 4 20.64 -9.22 10.21
C ASP A 4 20.44 -8.19 9.09
N TYR A 5 21.51 -7.57 8.57
CA TYR A 5 21.38 -6.52 7.55
C TYR A 5 21.00 -7.05 6.17
N MET A 6 21.52 -8.22 5.76
CA MET A 6 21.14 -8.83 4.48
C MET A 6 19.69 -9.31 4.47
N ASN A 7 19.20 -9.83 5.61
CA ASN A 7 17.79 -10.17 5.76
C ASN A 7 16.91 -8.91 5.76
N TYR A 8 17.35 -7.82 6.40
CA TYR A 8 16.62 -6.55 6.41
C TYR A 8 16.47 -5.95 5.00
N ALA A 9 17.57 -5.90 4.23
CA ALA A 9 17.54 -5.39 2.86
C ALA A 9 16.59 -6.20 1.97
N ARG A 10 16.62 -7.54 2.09
CA ARG A 10 15.75 -8.44 1.34
C ARG A 10 14.28 -8.31 1.73
N VAL A 11 13.97 -8.13 3.02
CA VAL A 11 12.59 -7.88 3.49
C VAL A 11 12.11 -6.51 2.98
N ARG A 12 12.95 -5.49 2.98
CA ARG A 12 12.62 -4.17 2.40
C ARG A 12 12.36 -4.26 0.90
N GLU A 13 13.20 -4.99 0.15
CA GLU A 13 13.00 -5.24 -1.28
C GLU A 13 11.68 -6.01 -1.53
N PHE A 14 11.35 -6.96 -0.66
CA PHE A 14 10.10 -7.72 -0.75
C PHE A 14 8.88 -6.79 -0.59
N HIS A 15 8.94 -5.79 0.30
CA HIS A 15 7.88 -4.78 0.44
C HIS A 15 7.70 -3.89 -0.80
N LEU A 16 8.71 -3.75 -1.67
CA LEU A 16 8.56 -3.03 -2.94
C LEU A 16 7.60 -3.72 -3.91
N LEU A 17 7.26 -5.01 -3.68
CA LEU A 17 6.20 -5.69 -4.44
C LEU A 17 4.82 -5.03 -4.26
N ILE A 18 4.64 -4.21 -3.22
CA ILE A 18 3.46 -3.34 -3.10
C ILE A 18 3.35 -2.41 -4.31
N LEU A 19 4.45 -1.84 -4.82
CA LEU A 19 4.42 -1.02 -6.04
C LEU A 19 3.98 -1.83 -7.24
N VAL A 20 4.43 -3.08 -7.36
CA VAL A 20 3.97 -3.97 -8.44
C VAL A 20 2.46 -4.16 -8.34
N ALA A 21 1.93 -4.36 -7.13
CA ALA A 21 0.49 -4.50 -6.90
C ALA A 21 -0.32 -3.25 -7.25
N TRP A 22 0.27 -2.06 -7.16
CA TRP A 22 -0.33 -0.81 -7.64
C TRP A 22 -0.41 -0.73 -9.17
N ILE A 23 0.48 -1.41 -9.89
CA ILE A 23 0.51 -1.37 -11.36
C ILE A 23 -0.35 -2.49 -11.97
N ILE A 24 -0.51 -3.64 -11.30
CA ILE A 24 -1.29 -4.80 -11.80
C ILE A 24 -2.70 -4.43 -12.32
N PRO A 25 -3.51 -3.61 -11.62
CA PRO A 25 -4.84 -3.23 -12.10
C PRO A 25 -4.84 -2.54 -13.46
N TYR A 26 -3.72 -1.96 -13.88
CA TYR A 26 -3.57 -1.26 -15.16
C TYR A 26 -3.10 -2.17 -16.31
N PHE A 27 -2.64 -3.38 -16.01
CA PHE A 27 -2.28 -4.39 -17.03
C PHE A 27 -3.37 -5.45 -17.23
N SER A 28 -4.34 -5.53 -16.33
CA SER A 28 -5.37 -6.56 -16.38
C SER A 28 -6.58 -6.10 -17.18
N ILE A 29 -7.04 -6.96 -18.09
CA ILE A 29 -8.29 -6.88 -18.87
C ILE A 29 -9.54 -7.01 -17.96
N LEU A 30 -9.34 -7.29 -16.67
CA LEU A 30 -10.37 -7.44 -15.67
C LEU A 30 -10.60 -6.08 -15.00
N ASP A 31 -11.84 -5.58 -15.02
CA ASP A 31 -12.32 -4.36 -14.34
C ASP A 31 -12.23 -4.49 -12.81
N PHE A 32 -11.04 -4.78 -12.28
CA PHE A 32 -10.81 -4.81 -10.85
C PHE A 32 -10.79 -3.39 -10.32
N PRO A 33 -11.46 -3.12 -9.18
CA PRO A 33 -11.33 -1.84 -8.50
C PRO A 33 -9.84 -1.60 -8.18
N GLN A 34 -9.29 -0.50 -8.72
CA GLN A 34 -7.86 -0.16 -8.71
C GLN A 34 -7.22 -0.19 -7.32
N LEU A 35 -8.03 -0.04 -6.27
CA LEU A 35 -7.62 -0.02 -4.87
C LEU A 35 -7.51 -1.40 -4.22
N ILE A 36 -8.24 -2.41 -4.72
CA ILE A 36 -8.41 -3.70 -4.03
C ILE A 36 -7.10 -4.48 -4.01
N THR A 37 -6.48 -4.65 -5.16
CA THR A 37 -5.22 -5.41 -5.31
C THR A 37 -4.09 -4.84 -4.44
N PRO A 38 -3.73 -3.53 -4.53
CA PRO A 38 -2.68 -2.98 -3.69
C PRO A 38 -3.04 -3.00 -2.19
N PHE A 39 -4.32 -2.89 -1.85
CA PHE A 39 -4.76 -2.96 -0.45
C PHE A 39 -4.55 -4.35 0.15
N PHE A 40 -5.03 -5.41 -0.50
CA PHE A 40 -4.89 -6.77 0.03
C PHE A 40 -3.45 -7.24 0.06
N VAL A 41 -2.63 -6.85 -0.92
CA VAL A 41 -1.19 -7.12 -0.89
C VAL A 41 -0.55 -6.43 0.31
N THR A 42 -0.83 -5.14 0.53
CA THR A 42 -0.34 -4.40 1.70
C THR A 42 -0.79 -5.02 3.02
N LEU A 43 -2.05 -5.43 3.12
CA LEU A 43 -2.57 -6.12 4.31
C LEU A 43 -1.82 -7.43 4.57
N GLY A 44 -1.54 -8.22 3.53
CA GLY A 44 -0.75 -9.44 3.62
C GLY A 44 0.66 -9.20 4.17
N PHE A 45 1.33 -8.13 3.72
CA PHE A 45 2.63 -7.71 4.26
C PHE A 45 2.56 -7.31 5.73
N ILE A 46 1.57 -6.49 6.10
CA ILE A 46 1.36 -6.08 7.49
C ILE A 46 1.16 -7.32 8.39
N ILE A 47 0.32 -8.27 7.98
CA ILE A 47 0.08 -9.51 8.73
C ILE A 47 1.36 -10.35 8.83
N TYR A 48 2.09 -10.51 7.72
CA TYR A 48 3.36 -11.24 7.69
C TYR A 48 4.37 -10.66 8.68
N ASP A 49 4.52 -9.33 8.69
CA ASP A 49 5.40 -8.62 9.61
C ASP A 49 4.96 -8.75 11.07
N LEU A 50 3.66 -8.68 11.34
CA LEU A 50 3.10 -8.91 12.68
C LEU A 50 3.41 -10.32 13.19
N VAL A 51 3.23 -11.35 12.36
CA VAL A 51 3.53 -12.75 12.71
C VAL A 51 5.03 -12.95 12.93
N LYS A 52 5.87 -12.44 12.02
CA LYS A 52 7.33 -12.58 12.07
C LYS A 52 7.98 -11.81 13.21
N SER A 53 7.44 -10.65 13.59
CA SER A 53 7.97 -9.82 14.67
C SER A 53 7.88 -10.48 16.06
N LYS A 54 7.12 -11.59 16.20
CA LYS A 54 6.88 -12.30 17.46
C LYS A 54 6.31 -11.41 18.59
N GLY A 55 5.82 -10.22 18.30
CA GLY A 55 5.35 -9.25 19.32
C GLY A 55 6.37 -8.17 19.68
N TYR A 56 7.62 -8.29 19.25
CA TYR A 56 8.62 -7.26 19.50
C TYR A 56 8.33 -6.02 18.66
N PHE A 57 8.63 -4.84 19.21
CA PHE A 57 8.49 -3.53 18.55
C PHE A 57 9.28 -3.28 17.22
N PRO A 58 10.20 -4.15 16.71
CA PRO A 58 10.82 -3.96 15.39
C PRO A 58 9.86 -3.85 14.21
N TYR A 59 8.57 -4.16 14.38
CA TYR A 59 7.49 -3.81 13.44
C TYR A 59 7.62 -2.36 12.93
N ASN A 60 8.06 -1.44 13.79
CA ASN A 60 8.22 -0.02 13.46
C ASN A 60 9.21 0.25 12.30
N LYS A 61 10.15 -0.66 12.02
CA LYS A 61 11.17 -0.44 10.97
C LYS A 61 10.63 -0.63 9.55
N TYR A 62 9.68 -1.54 9.34
CA TYR A 62 9.15 -1.86 8.01
C TYR A 62 7.85 -1.12 7.68
N VAL A 63 7.07 -0.73 8.69
CA VAL A 63 5.84 0.07 8.53
C VAL A 63 6.12 1.35 7.74
N ILE A 64 7.23 2.04 8.02
CA ILE A 64 7.62 3.23 7.27
C ILE A 64 7.83 2.91 5.79
N THR A 65 8.46 1.78 5.48
CA THR A 65 8.63 1.32 4.09
C THR A 65 7.27 1.04 3.45
N ILE A 66 6.37 0.34 4.13
CA ILE A 66 5.01 0.04 3.66
C ILE A 66 4.23 1.33 3.37
N ILE A 67 4.29 2.32 4.26
CA ILE A 67 3.63 3.61 4.09
C ILE A 67 4.18 4.32 2.85
N TRP A 68 5.50 4.51 2.77
CA TRP A 68 6.13 5.20 1.64
C TRP A 68 5.83 4.52 0.31
N THR A 69 5.88 3.20 0.29
CA THR A 69 5.63 2.40 -0.91
C THR A 69 4.19 2.57 -1.40
N ASN A 70 3.23 2.68 -0.47
CA ASN A 70 1.84 2.99 -0.81
C ASN A 70 1.62 4.44 -1.25
N LEU A 71 2.29 5.41 -0.64
CA LEU A 71 2.21 6.81 -1.08
C LEU A 71 2.75 6.99 -2.50
N VAL A 72 3.84 6.31 -2.85
CA VAL A 72 4.36 6.29 -4.22
C VAL A 72 3.38 5.60 -5.18
N GLY A 73 2.77 4.48 -4.76
CA GLY A 73 1.75 3.79 -5.53
C GLY A 73 0.52 4.66 -5.82
N ILE A 74 0.04 5.40 -4.82
CA ILE A 74 -1.04 6.39 -4.94
C ILE A 74 -0.67 7.48 -5.95
N ALA A 75 0.51 8.09 -5.81
CA ALA A 75 0.95 9.13 -6.73
C ALA A 75 1.05 8.62 -8.18
N LEU A 76 1.54 7.39 -8.36
CA LEU A 76 1.61 6.73 -9.67
C LEU A 76 0.22 6.48 -10.24
N SER A 77 -0.69 5.94 -9.42
CA SER A 77 -2.08 5.67 -9.77
C SER A 77 -2.79 6.94 -10.24
N THR A 78 -2.66 8.04 -9.50
CA THR A 78 -3.25 9.34 -9.84
C THR A 78 -2.66 9.91 -11.12
N ALA A 79 -1.34 9.78 -11.35
CA ALA A 79 -0.73 10.18 -12.61
C ALA A 79 -1.27 9.39 -13.82
N ILE A 80 -1.46 8.07 -13.67
CA ILE A 80 -2.02 7.20 -14.71
C ILE A 80 -3.49 7.58 -14.98
N TYR A 81 -4.28 7.78 -13.93
CA TYR A 81 -5.69 8.11 -14.03
C TYR A 81 -5.91 9.45 -14.76
N VAL A 82 -5.17 10.50 -14.36
CA VAL A 82 -5.22 11.81 -15.03
C VAL A 82 -4.79 11.70 -16.49
N SER A 83 -3.73 10.94 -16.77
CA SER A 83 -3.26 10.72 -18.15
C SER A 83 -4.33 10.03 -19.02
N GLY A 84 -5.15 9.13 -18.45
CA GLY A 84 -6.29 8.53 -19.15
C GLY A 84 -7.33 9.57 -19.57
N TYR A 85 -7.71 10.47 -18.65
CA TYR A 85 -8.71 11.52 -18.93
C TYR A 85 -8.21 12.63 -19.86
N VAL A 86 -6.89 12.88 -19.90
CA VAL A 86 -6.30 13.84 -20.86
C VAL A 86 -6.30 13.28 -22.28
N ASN A 87 -6.08 11.98 -22.43
CA ASN A 87 -5.82 11.36 -23.73
C ASN A 87 -7.04 10.65 -24.35
N ASP A 88 -8.16 10.52 -23.62
CA ASP A 88 -9.38 9.88 -24.13
C ASP A 88 -10.32 10.92 -24.79
N PRO A 89 -10.50 10.88 -26.13
CA PRO A 89 -11.37 11.81 -26.85
C PRO A 89 -12.87 11.57 -26.60
N TYR A 90 -13.25 10.47 -25.96
CA TYR A 90 -14.65 10.11 -25.68
C TYR A 90 -15.11 10.51 -24.27
N VAL A 91 -14.19 10.96 -23.41
CA VAL A 91 -14.53 11.42 -22.07
C VAL A 91 -14.94 12.89 -22.16
N SER A 92 -16.23 13.15 -21.91
CA SER A 92 -16.84 14.49 -21.98
C SER A 92 -16.47 15.41 -20.80
N VAL A 93 -15.73 14.88 -19.83
CA VAL A 93 -15.29 15.58 -18.63
C VAL A 93 -13.76 15.70 -18.63
N GLY A 94 -13.26 16.92 -18.44
CA GLY A 94 -11.82 17.19 -18.47
C GLY A 94 -11.03 16.49 -17.36
N PRO A 95 -9.69 16.62 -17.36
CA PRO A 95 -8.77 15.97 -16.40
C PRO A 95 -9.06 16.29 -14.92
N GLU A 96 -9.79 17.37 -14.66
CA GLU A 96 -10.26 17.76 -13.33
C GLU A 96 -11.16 16.71 -12.68
N MET A 97 -12.02 16.06 -13.46
CA MET A 97 -12.88 14.98 -12.94
C MET A 97 -12.06 13.71 -12.65
N GLY A 98 -11.04 13.44 -13.47
CA GLY A 98 -10.07 12.38 -13.20
C GLY A 98 -9.34 12.58 -11.87
N LEU A 99 -8.88 13.81 -11.59
CA LEU A 99 -8.28 14.19 -10.30
C LEU A 99 -9.25 14.03 -9.13
N PHE A 100 -10.52 14.41 -9.31
CA PHE A 100 -11.53 14.31 -8.26
C PHE A 100 -11.82 12.86 -7.87
N PHE A 101 -12.07 11.98 -8.85
CA PHE A 101 -12.32 10.57 -8.59
C PHE A 101 -11.10 9.85 -8.01
N ALA A 102 -9.91 10.11 -8.56
CA ALA A 102 -8.66 9.59 -8.01
C ALA A 102 -8.48 10.04 -6.55
N GLY A 103 -8.71 11.33 -6.25
CA GLY A 103 -8.60 11.86 -4.90
C GLY A 103 -9.54 11.22 -3.88
N ILE A 104 -10.79 10.93 -4.25
CA ILE A 104 -11.73 10.21 -3.36
C ILE A 104 -11.23 8.79 -3.09
N MET A 105 -10.79 8.09 -4.14
CA MET A 105 -10.30 6.72 -4.05
C MET A 105 -9.03 6.63 -3.19
N ASP A 106 -8.10 7.56 -3.37
CA ASP A 106 -6.88 7.70 -2.58
C ASP A 106 -7.21 7.97 -1.10
N ALA A 107 -8.18 8.86 -0.82
CA ALA A 107 -8.60 9.16 0.55
C ALA A 107 -9.19 7.94 1.25
N ILE A 108 -10.06 7.17 0.57
CA ILE A 108 -10.60 5.91 1.11
C ILE A 108 -9.46 4.93 1.40
N TYR A 109 -8.52 4.78 0.47
CA TYR A 109 -7.38 3.89 0.64
C TYR A 109 -6.53 4.29 1.85
N LEU A 110 -6.22 5.57 2.02
CA LEU A 110 -5.42 6.08 3.14
C LEU A 110 -6.10 5.84 4.48
N VAL A 111 -7.42 6.00 4.56
CA VAL A 111 -8.20 5.68 5.76
C VAL A 111 -8.09 4.19 6.09
N LEU A 112 -8.27 3.31 5.09
CA LEU A 112 -8.14 1.87 5.29
C LEU A 112 -6.73 1.47 5.72
N LEU A 113 -5.70 2.03 5.09
CA LEU A 113 -4.29 1.81 5.45
C LEU A 113 -4.01 2.23 6.89
N ALA A 114 -4.51 3.41 7.31
CA ALA A 114 -4.36 3.90 8.68
C ALA A 114 -5.00 2.97 9.70
N VAL A 115 -6.21 2.45 9.41
CA VAL A 115 -6.90 1.47 10.26
C VAL A 115 -6.10 0.18 10.38
N CYS A 116 -5.56 -0.34 9.27
CA CYS A 116 -4.74 -1.56 9.28
C CYS A 116 -3.46 -1.41 10.12
N ILE A 117 -2.76 -0.28 9.95
CA ILE A 117 -1.54 0.00 10.71
C ILE A 117 -1.86 0.16 12.20
N ALA A 118 -2.91 0.92 12.55
CA ALA A 118 -3.35 1.10 13.92
C ALA A 118 -3.75 -0.24 14.57
N GLY A 119 -4.51 -1.08 13.86
CA GLY A 119 -4.86 -2.43 14.29
C GLY A 119 -3.63 -3.30 14.56
N GLY A 120 -2.63 -3.24 13.67
CA GLY A 120 -1.34 -3.91 13.87
C GLY A 120 -0.63 -3.49 15.15
N PHE A 121 -0.55 -2.18 15.41
CA PHE A 121 0.02 -1.66 16.66
C PHE A 121 -0.75 -2.11 17.91
N ILE A 122 -2.08 -2.11 17.87
CA ILE A 122 -2.92 -2.58 18.99
C ILE A 122 -2.64 -4.05 19.29
N ILE A 123 -2.57 -4.91 18.26
CA ILE A 123 -2.30 -6.35 18.43
C ILE A 123 -0.94 -6.57 19.10
N LEU A 124 0.10 -5.86 18.67
CA LEU A 124 1.43 -5.94 19.29
C LEU A 124 1.43 -5.46 20.73
N PHE A 125 0.72 -4.36 21.01
CA PHE A 125 0.60 -3.82 22.36
C PHE A 125 -0.07 -4.80 23.32
N VAL A 126 -1.18 -5.41 22.92
CA VAL A 126 -1.89 -6.42 23.73
C VAL A 126 -1.01 -7.65 23.95
N LYS A 127 -0.34 -8.14 22.90
CA LYS A 127 0.55 -9.30 22.99
C LYS A 127 1.73 -9.07 23.94
N ASN A 128 2.34 -7.88 23.92
CA ASN A 128 3.43 -7.54 24.85
C ASN A 128 2.99 -7.45 26.31
N LYS A 129 1.72 -7.12 26.60
CA LYS A 129 1.19 -7.14 27.97
C LYS A 129 0.87 -8.54 28.50
N MET A 130 0.72 -9.52 27.61
CA MET A 130 0.41 -10.91 27.96
C MET A 130 1.66 -11.80 28.06
N ALA A 131 2.83 -11.31 27.62
CA ALA A 131 4.11 -12.00 27.68
C ALA A 131 4.89 -11.59 28.93
#